data_AF-A0AA36GW10-F1
#
_entry.id   AF-A0AA36GW10-F1
#
_cell.length_a   1.000
_cell.length_b   1.000
_cell.length_c   1.000
_cell.angle_alpha   90.00
_cell.angle_beta   90.00
_cell.angle_gamma   90.00
#
_symmetry.space_group_name_H-M   'P 1'
#
loop_
_entity.id
_entity.type
_entity.pdbx_description
1 polymer ?
#
loop_
_entity_poly.entity_id
_entity_poly.type
_entity_poly.pdbx_seq_one_letter_code
_entity_poly.pdbx_strand_id
1 'polypeptide(L)'
;MVSLGGEGAFPPGSTVHFKTALGASLQAQVVCFDPALKVLVVRDTSSGKATVRMFNIALISEIREIAGPANGDTLETMFSPSSMSNQQVNDRSAIAENRRCIEAMETDVPLEGQRAFIQLRRTLDDVRWRGEDISVLERVVVRPPYTPESAAALHEGDSQAQSALMHVRKILSKPFVPEVRLTPCCDAPEDNGEI
;
A
#
# COMPACT_ATOMS: atom_id res chain seq x y z
N MET A 1 -23.55 28.02 17.99
CA MET A 1 -22.46 27.23 18.60
C MET A 1 -22.95 25.79 18.60
N VAL A 2 -22.55 24.99 17.60
CA VAL A 2 -22.98 23.58 17.53
C VAL A 2 -22.01 22.74 18.36
N SER A 3 -22.54 21.89 19.21
CA SER A 3 -21.81 21.10 20.20
C SER A 3 -20.80 20.19 19.49
N LEU A 4 -19.50 20.44 19.68
CA LEU A 4 -18.44 19.58 19.18
C LEU A 4 -18.37 18.31 20.02
N GLY A 5 -19.04 17.25 19.59
CA GLY A 5 -18.68 15.89 19.97
C GLY A 5 -19.57 15.20 21.02
N GLY A 6 -20.83 14.96 20.66
CA GLY A 6 -21.58 13.80 21.17
C GLY A 6 -21.59 12.66 20.14
N GLU A 7 -21.92 11.44 20.57
CA GLU A 7 -22.31 10.36 19.65
C GLU A 7 -23.45 10.87 18.76
N GLY A 8 -23.24 10.88 17.44
CA GLY A 8 -24.21 11.39 16.45
C GLY A 8 -24.01 12.83 15.97
N ALA A 9 -22.91 13.51 16.33
CA ALA A 9 -22.68 14.90 15.91
C ALA A 9 -22.51 15.11 14.38
N PHE A 10 -22.17 14.05 13.62
CA PHE A 10 -21.98 14.10 12.18
C PHE A 10 -22.53 12.82 11.53
N PRO A 11 -23.82 12.78 11.17
CA PRO A 11 -24.40 11.61 10.51
C PRO A 11 -23.74 11.39 9.13
N PRO A 12 -23.42 10.16 8.74
CA PRO A 12 -23.02 9.84 7.38
C PRO A 12 -24.04 10.38 6.36
N GLY A 13 -23.56 10.96 5.26
CA GLY A 13 -24.37 11.56 4.20
C GLY A 13 -24.67 13.05 4.40
N SER A 14 -24.51 13.58 5.62
CA SER A 14 -24.70 15.01 5.89
C SER A 14 -23.64 15.83 5.17
N THR A 15 -24.01 17.01 4.68
CA THR A 15 -23.05 17.97 4.14
C THR A 15 -22.62 18.94 5.23
N VAL A 16 -21.31 19.03 5.44
CA VAL A 16 -20.70 19.96 6.40
C VAL A 16 -19.87 21.01 5.68
N HIS A 17 -19.86 22.21 6.23
CA HIS A 17 -18.93 23.27 5.88
C HIS A 17 -18.05 23.57 7.08
N PHE A 18 -16.72 23.53 6.90
CA PHE A 18 -15.77 23.75 7.98
C PHE A 18 -14.51 24.47 7.55
N LYS A 19 -13.82 25.05 8.54
CA LYS A 19 -12.57 25.77 8.39
C LYS A 19 -11.46 25.06 9.16
N THR A 20 -10.34 24.77 8.50
CA THR A 20 -9.17 24.17 9.15
C THR A 20 -8.45 25.19 10.03
N ALA A 21 -7.57 24.73 10.92
CA ALA A 21 -6.73 25.60 11.74
C ALA A 21 -5.81 26.52 10.90
N LEU A 22 -5.48 26.11 9.66
CA LEU A 22 -4.70 26.91 8.71
C LEU A 22 -5.57 27.89 7.90
N GLY A 23 -6.88 27.95 8.17
CA GLY A 23 -7.80 28.89 7.57
C GLY A 23 -8.43 28.47 6.25
N ALA A 24 -8.14 27.27 5.74
CA ALA A 24 -8.78 26.74 4.54
C ALA A 24 -10.24 26.35 4.82
N SER A 25 -11.16 26.74 3.95
CA SER A 25 -12.59 26.42 4.05
C SER A 25 -12.95 25.29 3.09
N LEU A 26 -13.75 24.32 3.55
CA LEU A 26 -14.18 23.18 2.75
C LEU A 26 -15.66 22.87 2.99
N GLN A 27 -16.38 22.57 1.92
CA GLN A 27 -17.69 21.95 1.96
C GLN A 27 -17.57 20.51 1.45
N ALA A 28 -18.01 19.54 2.24
CA ALA A 28 -17.87 18.13 1.91
C ALA A 28 -18.96 17.28 2.58
N GLN A 29 -19.18 16.08 2.04
CA GLN A 29 -20.16 15.13 2.59
C GLN A 29 -19.48 14.24 3.65
N VAL A 30 -20.11 14.06 4.80
CA VAL A 30 -19.62 13.20 5.89
C VAL A 30 -19.71 11.75 5.45
N VAL A 31 -18.59 11.03 5.58
CA VAL A 31 -18.53 9.58 5.36
C VAL A 31 -18.71 8.88 6.71
N CYS A 32 -17.88 9.25 7.68
CA CYS A 32 -17.97 8.78 9.05
C CYS A 32 -17.25 9.73 10.00
N PHE A 33 -17.52 9.58 11.29
CA PHE A 33 -16.86 10.30 12.35
C PHE A 33 -16.53 9.33 13.48
N ASP A 34 -15.27 9.32 13.90
CA ASP A 34 -14.81 8.58 15.08
C ASP A 34 -14.62 9.58 16.25
N PRO A 35 -15.51 9.55 17.27
CA PRO A 35 -15.41 10.44 18.41
C PRO A 35 -14.21 10.17 19.33
N ALA A 36 -13.70 8.93 19.36
CA ALA A 36 -12.58 8.53 20.21
C ALA A 36 -11.25 8.99 19.61
N LEU A 37 -11.05 8.73 18.32
CA LEU A 37 -9.86 9.17 17.57
C LEU A 37 -9.93 10.62 17.12
N LYS A 38 -11.10 11.27 17.27
CA LYS A 38 -11.35 12.64 16.82
C LYS A 38 -11.14 12.80 15.31
N VAL A 39 -11.47 11.76 14.54
CA VAL A 39 -11.28 11.75 13.09
C VAL A 39 -12.61 11.94 12.39
N LEU A 40 -12.68 12.98 11.55
CA LEU A 40 -13.78 13.23 10.62
C LEU A 40 -13.33 12.83 9.22
N VAL A 41 -14.06 11.90 8.60
CA VAL A 41 -13.83 11.47 7.22
C VAL A 41 -14.89 12.08 6.33
N VAL A 42 -14.47 12.76 5.27
CA VAL A 42 -15.36 13.42 4.31
C VAL A 42 -15.04 13.06 2.88
N ARG A 43 -16.07 13.06 2.04
CA ARG A 43 -15.99 12.98 0.59
C ARG A 43 -16.06 14.40 0.02
N ASP A 44 -14.97 14.83 -0.61
CA ASP A 44 -14.81 16.13 -1.25
C ASP A 44 -14.88 15.96 -2.78
N THR A 45 -15.82 16.66 -3.41
CA THR A 45 -16.02 16.67 -4.86
C THR A 45 -15.71 18.01 -5.50
N SER A 46 -15.14 18.97 -4.75
CA SER A 46 -14.89 20.34 -5.21
C SER A 46 -13.93 20.43 -6.42
N SER A 47 -13.05 19.45 -6.59
CA SER A 47 -12.09 19.38 -7.70
C SER A 47 -12.62 18.67 -8.95
N GLY A 48 -13.91 18.32 -8.99
CA GLY A 48 -14.51 17.50 -10.05
C GLY A 48 -14.17 16.01 -9.95
N LYS A 49 -13.24 15.61 -9.07
CA LYS A 49 -12.95 14.21 -8.73
C LYS A 49 -13.24 13.96 -7.26
N ALA A 50 -14.10 12.99 -6.98
CA ALA A 50 -14.39 12.58 -5.61
C ALA A 50 -13.09 12.11 -4.90
N THR A 51 -12.75 12.78 -3.81
CA THR A 51 -11.57 12.51 -2.98
C THR A 51 -12.02 12.30 -1.54
N VAL A 52 -11.54 11.22 -0.92
CA VAL A 52 -11.74 10.99 0.52
C VAL A 52 -10.64 11.72 1.28
N ARG A 53 -11.02 12.52 2.26
CA ARG A 53 -10.09 13.25 3.13
C ARG A 53 -10.43 12.96 4.59
N MET A 54 -9.38 12.86 5.39
CA MET A 54 -9.48 12.67 6.84
C MET A 54 -8.97 13.91 7.54
N PHE A 55 -9.73 14.39 8.52
CA PHE A 55 -9.38 15.56 9.32
C PHE A 55 -9.42 15.19 10.79
N ASN A 56 -8.41 15.64 11.53
CA ASN A 56 -8.50 15.67 12.98
C ASN A 56 -9.44 16.83 13.37
N ILE A 57 -10.57 16.53 14.01
CA ILE A 57 -11.57 17.53 14.37
C ILE A 57 -11.03 18.57 15.36
N ALA A 58 -10.00 18.24 16.14
CA ALA A 58 -9.32 19.19 17.02
C ALA A 58 -8.56 20.29 16.25
N LEU A 59 -8.29 20.06 14.95
CA LEU A 59 -7.66 21.02 14.04
C LEU A 59 -8.68 21.70 13.11
N ILE A 60 -9.96 21.60 13.41
CA ILE A 60 -11.03 22.32 12.73
C ILE A 60 -11.46 23.47 13.65
N SER A 61 -11.30 24.70 13.17
CA SER A 61 -11.61 25.90 13.95
C SER A 61 -13.12 26.17 14.01
N GLU A 62 -13.83 25.85 12.94
CA GLU A 62 -15.29 26.00 12.85
C GLU A 62 -15.87 24.89 11.97
N ILE A 63 -16.99 24.30 12.38
CA ILE A 63 -17.74 23.33 11.57
C ILE A 63 -19.25 23.58 11.73
N ARG A 64 -19.98 23.46 10.62
CA ARG A 64 -21.43 23.58 10.59
C ARG A 64 -21.98 22.52 9.64
N GLU A 65 -23.00 21.80 10.08
CA GLU A 65 -23.85 21.05 9.17
C GLU A 65 -24.70 22.03 8.37
N ILE A 66 -24.71 21.88 7.06
CA ILE A 66 -25.46 22.76 6.14
C ILE A 66 -26.58 22.00 5.42
N ALA A 67 -26.52 20.67 5.40
CA ALA A 67 -27.61 19.80 4.98
C ALA A 67 -27.49 18.45 5.69
N GLY A 68 -28.63 17.90 6.15
CA GLY A 68 -28.69 16.53 6.64
C GLY A 68 -28.55 15.50 5.51
N PRO A 69 -28.51 14.21 5.84
CA PRO A 69 -28.42 13.15 4.83
C PRO A 69 -29.66 13.15 3.93
N ALA A 70 -29.48 13.16 2.61
CA ALA A 70 -30.59 13.03 1.68
C ALA A 70 -31.03 11.56 1.56
N ASN A 71 -32.30 11.35 1.19
CA ASN A 71 -32.81 10.01 0.90
C ASN A 71 -31.99 9.39 -0.25
N GLY A 72 -31.20 8.36 0.05
CA GLY A 72 -30.31 7.70 -0.93
C GLY A 72 -28.81 7.99 -0.74
N ASP A 73 -28.41 8.86 0.19
CA ASP A 73 -27.00 9.04 0.57
C ASP A 73 -26.54 7.92 1.52
N THR A 74 -26.54 6.68 1.04
CA THR A 74 -25.87 5.57 1.74
C THR A 74 -24.38 5.53 1.38
N LEU A 75 -23.58 4.92 2.25
CA LEU A 75 -22.15 4.68 2.00
C LEU A 75 -21.92 4.01 0.63
N GLU A 76 -22.80 3.07 0.28
CA GLU A 76 -22.84 2.36 -1.00
C GLU A 76 -23.03 3.31 -2.19
N THR A 77 -23.89 4.33 -2.08
CA THR A 77 -24.11 5.33 -3.14
C THR A 77 -22.96 6.34 -3.23
N MET A 78 -22.34 6.70 -2.10
CA MET A 78 -21.18 7.62 -2.07
C MET A 78 -19.94 7.03 -2.74
N PHE A 79 -19.74 5.72 -2.58
CA PHE A 79 -18.62 4.97 -3.15
C PHE A 79 -18.99 4.11 -4.34
N SER A 80 -20.22 4.23 -4.83
CA SER A 80 -20.64 3.60 -6.08
C SER A 80 -19.62 3.96 -7.16
N PRO A 81 -18.98 2.97 -7.81
CA PRO A 81 -17.93 3.21 -8.80
C PRO A 81 -18.58 3.78 -10.07
N SER A 82 -18.94 5.06 -10.05
CA SER A 82 -19.64 5.70 -11.16
C SER A 82 -18.75 6.06 -12.34
N SER A 83 -17.52 5.51 -12.44
CA SER A 83 -16.69 5.61 -13.65
C SER A 83 -15.46 4.70 -13.68
N MET A 84 -15.46 3.54 -13.03
CA MET A 84 -14.48 2.49 -13.40
C MET A 84 -15.21 1.44 -14.21
N SER A 85 -14.89 1.35 -15.50
CA SER A 85 -15.34 0.21 -16.29
C SER A 85 -14.80 -1.07 -15.66
N ASN A 86 -15.55 -2.16 -15.73
CA ASN A 86 -15.08 -3.48 -15.29
C ASN A 86 -13.71 -3.83 -15.90
N GLN A 87 -13.42 -3.29 -17.10
CA GLN A 87 -12.13 -3.42 -17.77
C GLN A 87 -10.98 -2.80 -16.96
N GLN A 88 -11.12 -1.59 -16.42
CA GLN A 88 -10.06 -0.96 -15.62
C GLN A 88 -9.80 -1.68 -14.29
N VAL A 89 -10.84 -2.29 -13.72
CA VAL A 89 -10.70 -3.17 -12.54
C VAL A 89 -9.95 -4.45 -12.93
N ASN A 90 -10.33 -5.06 -14.04
CA ASN A 90 -9.73 -6.29 -14.54
C ASN A 90 -8.26 -6.10 -14.97
N ASP A 91 -7.93 -4.95 -15.55
CA ASP A 91 -6.54 -4.62 -15.90
C ASP A 91 -5.68 -4.46 -14.64
N ARG A 92 -6.22 -3.82 -13.59
CA ARG A 92 -5.52 -3.69 -12.29
C ARG A 92 -5.35 -5.04 -11.60
N SER A 93 -6.36 -5.91 -11.63
CA SER A 93 -6.24 -7.26 -11.07
C SER A 93 -5.26 -8.10 -11.88
N ALA A 94 -5.29 -8.04 -13.21
CA ALA A 94 -4.35 -8.75 -14.07
C ALA A 94 -2.89 -8.30 -13.84
N ILE A 95 -2.65 -7.00 -13.65
CA ILE A 95 -1.32 -6.48 -13.30
C ILE A 95 -0.89 -6.99 -11.91
N ALA A 96 -1.78 -7.00 -10.93
CA ALA A 96 -1.49 -7.50 -9.59
C ALA A 96 -1.23 -9.02 -9.58
N GLU A 97 -1.99 -9.80 -10.34
CA GLU A 97 -1.82 -11.24 -10.50
C GLU A 97 -0.54 -11.59 -11.26
N ASN A 98 -0.23 -10.85 -12.33
CA ASN A 98 1.03 -11.01 -13.05
C ASN A 98 2.22 -10.71 -12.12
N ARG A 99 2.12 -9.67 -11.29
CA ARG A 99 3.13 -9.36 -10.27
C ARG A 99 3.29 -10.51 -9.27
N ARG A 100 2.18 -11.07 -8.76
CA ARG A 100 2.21 -12.23 -7.85
C ARG A 100 2.82 -13.48 -8.49
N CYS A 101 2.56 -13.71 -9.77
CA CYS A 101 3.08 -14.85 -10.51
C CYS A 101 4.60 -14.70 -10.75
N ILE A 102 5.08 -13.49 -11.06
CA ILE A 102 6.53 -13.19 -11.16
C ILE A 102 7.23 -13.32 -9.80
N GLU A 103 6.53 -13.00 -8.70
CA GLU A 103 7.04 -13.09 -7.34
C GLU A 103 7.00 -14.52 -6.76
N ALA A 104 6.27 -15.44 -7.39
CA ALA A 104 6.17 -16.81 -6.92
C ALA A 104 7.49 -17.55 -7.15
N MET A 105 8.12 -18.00 -6.05
CA MET A 105 9.28 -18.88 -6.10
C MET A 105 8.84 -20.28 -6.54
N GLU A 106 9.62 -20.93 -7.41
CA GLU A 106 9.36 -22.32 -7.80
C GLU A 106 9.46 -23.26 -6.58
N THR A 107 8.66 -24.33 -6.58
CA THR A 107 8.39 -25.20 -5.41
C THR A 107 9.63 -25.90 -4.81
N ASP A 108 10.80 -25.85 -5.47
CA ASP A 108 12.00 -26.60 -5.07
C ASP A 108 13.29 -25.75 -5.01
N VAL A 109 13.17 -24.44 -4.75
CA VAL A 109 14.34 -23.56 -4.64
C VAL A 109 15.06 -23.78 -3.29
N PRO A 110 16.38 -24.05 -3.29
CA PRO A 110 17.15 -24.27 -2.06
C PRO A 110 17.31 -22.98 -1.25
N LEU A 111 17.48 -23.09 0.07
CA LEU A 111 17.44 -21.97 1.03
C LEU A 111 18.42 -20.84 0.69
N GLU A 112 19.62 -21.18 0.21
CA GLU A 112 20.61 -20.22 -0.27
C GLU A 112 20.11 -19.40 -1.46
N GLY A 113 19.42 -20.04 -2.41
CA GLY A 113 18.80 -19.39 -3.56
C GLY A 113 17.67 -18.46 -3.13
N GLN A 114 16.84 -18.90 -2.18
CA GLN A 114 15.79 -18.06 -1.60
C GLN A 114 16.36 -16.78 -0.98
N ARG A 115 17.43 -16.92 -0.19
CA ARG A 115 18.11 -15.78 0.47
C ARG A 115 18.70 -14.81 -0.54
N ALA A 116 19.43 -15.33 -1.53
CA ALA A 116 20.03 -14.53 -2.60
C ALA A 116 18.95 -13.76 -3.38
N PHE A 117 17.86 -14.43 -3.76
CA PHE A 117 16.74 -13.82 -4.48
C PHE A 117 16.09 -12.69 -3.68
N ILE A 118 15.75 -12.92 -2.41
CA ILE A 118 15.16 -11.90 -1.53
C ILE A 118 16.09 -10.69 -1.40
N GLN A 119 17.38 -10.93 -1.18
CA GLN A 119 18.37 -9.87 -0.99
C GLN A 119 18.57 -9.01 -2.23
N LEU A 120 18.58 -9.63 -3.41
CA LEU A 120 18.63 -8.95 -4.70
C LEU A 120 17.35 -8.15 -4.96
N ARG A 121 16.18 -8.78 -4.76
CA ARG A 121 14.87 -8.17 -5.02
C ARG A 121 14.58 -6.95 -4.15
N ARG A 122 15.12 -6.92 -2.92
CA ARG A 122 15.04 -5.75 -2.03
C ARG A 122 15.80 -4.53 -2.55
N THR A 123 16.79 -4.74 -3.42
CA THR A 123 17.68 -3.68 -3.90
C THR A 123 17.42 -3.33 -5.38
N LEU A 124 16.87 -4.28 -6.16
CA LEU A 124 16.77 -4.18 -7.62
C LEU A 124 15.37 -4.55 -8.12
N ASP A 125 14.85 -3.75 -9.04
CA ASP A 125 13.46 -3.82 -9.53
C ASP A 125 13.20 -4.94 -10.55
N ASP A 126 14.22 -5.53 -11.17
CA ASP A 126 14.07 -6.63 -12.14
C ASP A 126 14.98 -7.81 -11.77
N VAL A 127 14.41 -8.75 -11.01
CA VAL A 127 15.06 -9.96 -10.49
C VAL A 127 14.04 -11.08 -10.61
N ARG A 128 14.39 -12.15 -11.33
CA ARG A 128 13.47 -13.24 -11.68
C ARG A 128 14.16 -14.60 -11.60
N TRP A 129 13.40 -15.62 -11.25
CA TRP A 129 13.83 -17.00 -11.44
C TRP A 129 13.80 -17.37 -12.93
N ARG A 130 14.78 -18.17 -13.37
CA ARG A 130 14.85 -18.81 -14.68
C ARG A 130 15.35 -20.24 -14.48
N GLY A 131 14.42 -21.15 -14.21
CA GLY A 131 14.78 -22.49 -13.71
C GLY A 131 15.57 -22.36 -12.41
N GLU A 132 16.74 -23.00 -12.34
CA GLU A 132 17.61 -22.96 -11.17
C GLU A 132 18.40 -21.64 -11.03
N ASP A 133 18.42 -20.79 -12.05
CA ASP A 133 19.20 -19.55 -12.08
C ASP A 133 18.37 -18.32 -11.67
N ILE A 134 19.03 -17.28 -11.16
CA ILE A 134 18.42 -15.96 -10.94
C ILE A 134 18.88 -15.00 -12.04
N SER A 135 17.94 -14.51 -12.86
CA SER A 135 18.17 -13.41 -13.82
C SER A 135 18.02 -12.07 -13.10
N VAL A 136 19.00 -11.18 -13.28
CA VAL A 136 19.02 -9.84 -12.70
C VAL A 136 19.22 -8.81 -13.81
N LEU A 137 18.28 -7.87 -13.93
CA LEU A 137 18.24 -6.77 -14.90
C LEU A 137 18.40 -7.23 -16.36
N GLU A 138 18.13 -8.51 -16.66
CA GLU A 138 18.41 -9.16 -17.94
C GLU A 138 19.86 -8.97 -18.42
N ARG A 139 20.79 -8.79 -17.46
CA ARG A 139 22.21 -8.51 -17.71
C ARG A 139 23.15 -9.42 -16.93
N VAL A 140 22.68 -9.95 -15.80
CA VAL A 140 23.46 -10.80 -14.90
C VAL A 140 22.66 -12.05 -14.60
N VAL A 141 23.36 -13.18 -14.55
CA VAL A 141 22.82 -14.46 -14.11
C VAL A 141 23.56 -14.90 -12.86
N VAL A 142 22.84 -15.36 -11.84
CA VAL A 142 23.38 -15.93 -10.61
C VAL A 142 22.97 -17.40 -10.53
N ARG A 143 23.96 -18.28 -10.54
CA ARG A 143 23.75 -19.74 -10.52
C ARG A 143 23.95 -20.31 -9.11
N PRO A 144 23.45 -21.52 -8.79
CA PRO A 144 23.90 -22.26 -7.61
C PRO A 144 25.45 -22.26 -7.52
N PRO A 145 26.05 -22.09 -6.32
CA PRO A 145 25.44 -22.01 -4.98
C PRO A 145 24.99 -20.59 -4.55
N TYR A 146 24.70 -19.71 -5.52
CA TYR A 146 24.18 -18.35 -5.33
C TYR A 146 25.09 -17.40 -4.53
N THR A 147 26.40 -17.50 -4.75
CA THR A 147 27.42 -16.64 -4.13
C THR A 147 27.80 -15.48 -5.07
N PRO A 148 28.54 -14.46 -4.59
CA PRO A 148 29.07 -13.41 -5.48
C PRO A 148 29.87 -13.96 -6.66
N GLU A 149 30.61 -15.05 -6.44
CA GLU A 149 31.47 -15.68 -7.45
C GLU A 149 30.65 -16.43 -8.50
N SER A 150 29.46 -16.93 -8.15
CA SER A 150 28.56 -17.62 -9.10
C SER A 150 27.71 -16.66 -9.95
N ALA A 151 27.87 -15.34 -9.75
CA ALA A 151 27.30 -14.32 -10.62
C ALA A 151 28.19 -14.06 -11.85
N ALA A 152 27.57 -13.99 -13.02
CA ALA A 152 28.22 -13.71 -14.30
C ALA A 152 27.39 -12.73 -15.15
N ALA A 153 28.07 -11.85 -15.90
CA ALA A 153 27.43 -11.01 -16.89
C ALA A 153 26.98 -11.87 -18.09
N LEU A 154 25.78 -11.63 -18.62
CA LEU A 154 25.29 -12.33 -19.81
C LEU A 154 26.07 -11.93 -21.07
N HIS A 155 26.59 -10.70 -21.11
CA HIS A 155 27.40 -10.16 -22.20
C HIS A 155 28.67 -9.51 -21.65
N GLU A 156 29.81 -10.20 -21.72
CA GLU A 156 31.09 -9.73 -21.15
C GLU A 156 31.61 -8.43 -21.79
N GLY A 157 31.25 -8.15 -23.04
CA GLY A 157 31.63 -6.93 -23.74
C GLY A 157 30.77 -5.70 -23.40
N ASP A 158 29.68 -5.87 -22.65
CA ASP A 158 28.80 -4.76 -22.29
C ASP A 158 29.19 -4.15 -20.94
N SER A 159 29.67 -2.89 -21.00
CA SER A 159 30.01 -2.09 -19.82
C SER A 159 28.89 -2.02 -18.77
N GLN A 160 27.63 -2.00 -19.22
CA GLN A 160 26.47 -1.95 -18.32
C GLN A 160 26.24 -3.30 -17.64
N ALA A 161 26.45 -4.41 -18.35
CA ALA A 161 26.38 -5.75 -17.76
C ALA A 161 27.50 -5.95 -16.73
N GLN A 162 28.70 -5.43 -16.98
CA GLN A 162 29.80 -5.51 -16.02
C GLN A 162 29.57 -4.63 -14.77
N SER A 163 28.99 -3.44 -14.95
CA SER A 163 28.56 -2.59 -13.83
C SER A 163 27.48 -3.27 -12.98
N ALA A 164 26.47 -3.85 -13.65
CA ALA A 164 25.42 -4.63 -12.98
C ALA A 164 26.00 -5.82 -12.22
N LEU A 165 26.96 -6.55 -12.82
CA LEU A 165 27.64 -7.67 -12.17
C LEU A 165 28.35 -7.25 -10.88
N MET A 166 29.11 -6.15 -10.92
CA MET A 166 29.79 -5.61 -9.75
C MET A 166 28.78 -5.23 -8.64
N HIS A 167 27.63 -4.66 -9.01
CA HIS A 167 26.58 -4.33 -8.07
C HIS A 167 25.93 -5.58 -7.46
N VAL A 168 25.59 -6.58 -8.27
CA VAL A 168 25.04 -7.87 -7.83
C VAL A 168 25.99 -8.55 -6.84
N ARG A 169 27.29 -8.62 -7.16
CA ARG A 169 28.31 -9.16 -6.25
C ARG A 169 28.37 -8.44 -4.91
N LYS A 170 28.29 -7.11 -4.94
CA LYS A 170 28.27 -6.27 -3.73
C LYS A 170 27.00 -6.48 -2.90
N ILE A 171 25.87 -6.78 -3.53
CA ILE A 171 24.64 -7.10 -2.82
C ILE A 171 24.81 -8.47 -2.16
N LEU A 172 25.21 -9.50 -2.90
CA LEU A 172 25.35 -10.88 -2.42
C LEU A 172 26.43 -11.07 -1.36
N SER A 173 27.45 -10.21 -1.31
CA SER A 173 28.51 -10.30 -0.28
C SER A 173 28.06 -9.84 1.11
N LYS A 174 26.91 -9.17 1.23
CA LYS A 174 26.36 -8.76 2.52
C LYS A 174 25.71 -9.95 3.24
N PRO A 175 25.82 -10.04 4.57
CA PRO A 175 25.11 -11.07 5.33
C PRO A 175 23.59 -10.92 5.15
N PHE A 176 22.90 -12.04 4.98
CA PHE A 176 21.44 -12.06 4.88
C PHE A 176 20.81 -11.64 6.21
N VAL A 177 20.00 -10.58 6.17
CA VAL A 177 19.21 -10.12 7.31
C VAL A 177 17.74 -10.45 7.02
N PRO A 178 17.12 -11.40 7.76
CA PRO A 178 15.70 -11.66 7.64
C PRO A 178 14.90 -10.39 7.91
N GLU A 179 13.76 -10.21 7.23
CA GLU A 179 12.84 -9.15 7.67
C GLU A 179 12.34 -9.49 9.06
N VAL A 180 12.53 -8.56 10.00
CA VAL A 180 11.88 -8.65 11.30
C VAL A 180 10.38 -8.59 11.01
N ARG A 181 9.65 -9.70 11.27
CA ARG A 181 8.20 -9.64 11.25
C ARG A 181 7.80 -8.60 12.29
N LEU A 182 7.21 -7.49 11.83
CA LEU A 182 6.53 -6.57 12.72
C LEU A 182 5.45 -7.39 13.42
N THR A 183 5.61 -7.59 14.72
CA THR A 183 4.56 -8.17 15.56
C THR A 183 3.33 -7.26 15.43
N PRO A 184 2.15 -7.80 15.06
CA PRO A 184 0.92 -7.05 15.10
C PRO A 184 0.72 -6.47 16.50
N CYS A 185 0.36 -5.20 16.62
CA CYS A 185 0.10 -4.57 17.92
C CYS A 185 -1.18 -5.07 18.60
N CYS A 186 -1.90 -6.01 17.99
CA CYS A 186 -3.23 -6.44 18.38
C CYS A 186 -3.33 -7.97 18.39
N ASP A 187 -2.57 -8.60 19.29
CA ASP A 187 -3.05 -9.84 19.89
C ASP A 187 -4.00 -9.44 21.02
N ALA A 188 -5.30 -9.66 20.80
CA ALA A 188 -6.28 -9.55 21.87
C ALA A 188 -5.97 -10.63 22.92
N PRO A 189 -5.98 -10.32 24.22
CA PRO A 189 -5.87 -11.36 25.23
C PRO A 189 -7.03 -12.32 25.02
N GLU A 190 -6.71 -13.60 24.84
CA GLU A 190 -7.70 -14.67 24.84
C GLU A 190 -8.43 -14.59 26.19
N ASP A 191 -9.69 -14.19 26.14
CA ASP A 191 -10.64 -14.26 27.24
C ASP A 191 -10.82 -15.74 27.57
N ASN A 192 -9.98 -16.25 28.47
CA ASN A 192 -10.21 -17.52 29.11
C ASN A 192 -11.41 -17.35 30.03
N GLY A 193 -12.59 -17.55 29.44
CA GLY A 193 -13.83 -17.74 30.17
C GLY A 193 -13.68 -18.92 31.12
N GLU A 194 -13.43 -18.61 32.39
CA GLU A 194 -13.77 -19.50 33.50
C GLU A 194 -15.10 -19.05 34.09
N ILE A 195 -15.97 -20.05 34.19
CA ILE A 195 -17.41 -20.03 34.53
C ILE A 195 -17.61 -19.69 36.00
#